data_AF-A0A920ACA1-F1
#
_entry.id   AF-A0A920ACA1-F1
#
_cell.length_a   1.000
_cell.length_b   1.000
_cell.length_c   1.000
_cell.angle_alpha   90.00
_cell.angle_beta   90.00
_cell.angle_gamma   90.00
#
_symmetry.space_group_name_H-M   'P 1'
#
loop_
_entity.id
_entity.type
_entity.pdbx_description
1 polymer ?
#
loop_
_entity_poly.entity_id
_entity_poly.type
_entity_poly.pdbx_seq_one_letter_code
_entity_poly.pdbx_strand_id
1 'polypeptide(L)' 'MGRKRKLTANEIIDSINNTAPKIVFYTDKISIRLKNLDSIAFWKDKYPNGKIRYC' A
#
# COMPACT_ATOMS: atom_id res chain seq x y z
N MET A 1 -28.85 -11.59 18.96
CA MET A 1 -28.58 -10.20 18.52
C MET A 1 -27.12 -9.87 18.83
N GLY A 2 -26.24 -9.81 17.81
CA GLY A 2 -24.83 -9.52 18.02
C GLY A 2 -24.61 -8.06 18.46
N ARG A 3 -23.86 -7.85 19.55
CA ARG A 3 -23.44 -6.52 20.01
C ARG A 3 -22.66 -5.83 18.89
N LYS A 4 -23.16 -4.71 18.36
CA LYS A 4 -22.38 -3.83 17.47
C LYS A 4 -21.21 -3.27 18.28
N ARG A 5 -20.01 -3.85 18.13
CA ARG A 5 -18.77 -3.26 18.65
C ARG A 5 -18.58 -1.91 17.95
N LYS A 6 -18.55 -0.82 18.72
CA LYS A 6 -18.11 0.48 18.20
C LYS A 6 -16.60 0.37 17.98
N LEU A 7 -16.18 0.35 16.71
CA LEU A 7 -14.77 0.45 16.36
C LEU A 7 -14.28 1.83 16.76
N THR A 8 -13.11 1.88 17.38
CA THR A 8 -12.44 3.13 17.69
C THR A 8 -11.93 3.80 16.40
N ALA A 9 -11.70 5.12 16.44
CA ALA A 9 -11.16 5.85 15.29
C ALA A 9 -9.84 5.23 14.79
N ASN A 10 -8.98 4.76 15.71
CA ASN A 10 -7.74 4.08 15.36
C ASN A 10 -7.98 2.77 14.61
N GLU A 11 -8.95 1.95 15.03
CA GLU A 11 -9.29 0.70 14.33
C GLU A 11 -9.84 0.97 12.92
N ILE A 12 -10.58 2.06 12.74
CA ILE A 12 -11.06 2.50 11.43
C ILE A 12 -9.89 2.97 10.56
N ILE A 13 -8.97 3.75 11.11
CA ILE A 13 -7.76 4.21 10.41
C ILE A 13 -6.87 3.02 10.02
N ASP A 14 -6.66 2.05 10.91
CA ASP A 14 -5.90 0.83 10.63
C ASP A 14 -6.58 -0.01 9.54
N SER A 15 -7.90 -0.14 9.61
CA SER A 15 -8.68 -0.85 8.58
C SER A 15 -8.59 -0.16 7.23
N ILE A 16 -8.67 1.18 7.20
CA ILE A 16 -8.48 1.98 5.97
C ILE A 16 -7.06 1.83 5.46
N ASN A 17 -6.03 1.89 6.31
CA ASN A 17 -4.64 1.70 5.91
C ASN A 17 -4.34 0.28 5.40
N ASN A 18 -5.04 -0.74 5.93
CA ASN A 18 -4.87 -2.13 5.50
C ASN A 18 -5.65 -2.44 4.21
N THR A 19 -6.77 -1.73 4.00
CA THR A 19 -7.61 -1.76 2.79
C THR A 19 -7.10 -0.81 1.71
N ALA A 20 -6.28 0.18 2.10
CA ALA A 20 -5.67 1.12 1.17
C ALA A 20 -4.86 0.33 0.13
N PRO A 21 -4.91 0.76 -1.13
CA PRO A 21 -4.29 0.04 -2.22
C PRO A 21 -2.80 -0.15 -1.94
N LYS A 22 -2.38 -1.41 -1.89
CA LYS A 22 -1.01 -1.84 -1.70
C LYS A 22 -0.30 -1.66 -3.03
N ILE A 23 0.37 -0.52 -3.17
CA ILE A 23 1.24 -0.27 -4.31
C ILE A 23 2.47 -1.17 -4.15
N VAL A 24 2.65 -2.11 -5.06
CA VAL A 24 3.82 -3.00 -5.10
C VAL A 24 4.69 -2.59 -6.28
N PHE A 25 5.91 -2.19 -6.01
CA PHE A 25 6.94 -2.00 -7.02
C PHE A 25 7.77 -3.29 -7.14
N TYR A 26 7.93 -3.80 -8.36
CA TYR A 26 8.69 -5.02 -8.60
C TYR A 26 9.60 -4.88 -9.82
N THR A 27 10.83 -5.36 -9.64
CA THR A 27 11.85 -5.56 -10.67
C THR A 27 12.23 -7.04 -10.67
N ASP A 28 13.07 -7.48 -11.61
CA ASP A 28 13.57 -8.87 -11.66
C ASP A 28 14.26 -9.35 -10.37
N LYS A 29 14.71 -8.42 -9.51
CA LYS A 29 15.49 -8.75 -8.30
C LYS A 29 14.87 -8.25 -7.00
N ILE A 30 13.91 -7.32 -7.07
CA ILE A 30 13.44 -6.57 -5.90
C ILE A 30 11.92 -6.44 -5.96
N SER A 31 11.24 -6.71 -4.84
CA SER A 31 9.82 -6.43 -4.64
C SER A 31 9.64 -5.59 -3.38
N ILE A 32 9.05 -4.41 -3.50
CA ILE A 32 8.87 -3.45 -2.40
C ILE A 32 7.41 -3.02 -2.36
N ARG A 33 6.81 -3.09 -1.17
CA ARG A 33 5.53 -2.44 -0.91
C ARG A 33 5.77 -0.96 -0.65
N LEU A 34 5.27 -0.13 -1.54
CA LEU A 34 5.27 1.31 -1.40
C LEU A 34 4.06 1.72 -0.58
N LYS A 35 4.30 2.54 0.45
CA LYS A 35 3.24 3.07 1.29
C LYS A 35 2.50 4.22 0.59
N ASN A 36 3.21 4.99 -0.24
CA ASN A 36 2.71 6.24 -0.83
C ASN A 36 3.01 6.30 -2.33
N LEU A 37 2.19 7.05 -3.07
CA LEU A 37 2.36 7.31 -4.49
C LEU A 37 3.67 8.06 -4.81
N ASP A 38 4.11 8.99 -3.96
CA ASP A 38 5.39 9.70 -4.16
C ASP A 38 6.60 8.77 -4.23
N SER A 39 6.56 7.66 -3.48
CA SER A 39 7.63 6.65 -3.54
C SER A 39 7.74 6.01 -4.93
N ILE A 40 6.65 5.95 -5.70
CA ILE A 40 6.66 5.40 -7.07
C ILE A 40 7.62 6.20 -7.95
N ALA A 41 7.58 7.53 -7.89
CA ALA A 41 8.41 8.38 -8.73
C ALA A 41 9.91 8.13 -8.49
N PHE A 42 10.31 8.02 -7.22
CA PHE A 42 11.68 7.68 -6.83
C PHE A 42 12.14 6.32 -7.36
N TRP A 43 11.30 5.28 -7.21
CA TRP A 43 11.66 3.94 -7.66
C TRP A 43 11.62 3.78 -9.19
N LYS A 44 10.77 4.55 -9.87
CA LYS A 44 10.72 4.60 -11.34
C LYS A 44 11.94 5.31 -11.92
N ASP A 45 12.41 6.38 -11.29
CA ASP A 45 13.67 7.04 -11.68
C ASP A 45 14.86 6.08 -11.51
N LYS A 46 14.94 5.42 -10.36
CA LYS A 46 16.04 4.50 -10.03
C LYS A 46 16.01 3.19 -10.83
N TYR A 47 14.82 2.69 -11.16
CA TYR A 47 14.62 1.46 -11.93
C TYR A 47 13.57 1.72 -13.02
N PRO A 48 13.96 2.26 -14.19
CA PRO A 48 13.04 2.65 -15.25
C PRO A 48 12.23 1.49 -15.83
N ASN A 49 12.76 0.26 -15.73
CA ASN A 49 12.08 -0.96 -16.16
C ASN A 49 11.24 -1.63 -15.05
N GLY A 50 11.22 -1.05 -13.85
CA GLY A 50 10.44 -1.58 -12.75
C GLY A 50 8.95 -1.42 -13.00
N LYS A 51 8.20 -2.47 -12.71
CA LYS A 51 6.75 -2.52 -12.91
C LYS A 51 6.05 -2.18 -11.60
N ILE A 52 4.91 -1.52 -11.71
CA ILE A 52 4.08 -1.13 -10.57
C ILE A 52 2.78 -1.91 -10.66
N ARG A 53 2.43 -2.59 -9.57
CA ARG A 53 1.13 -3.22 -9.40
C ARG A 53 0.38 -2.48 -8.30
N TYR A 54 -0.74 -1.88 -8.68
CA TYR A 54 -1.75 -1.37 -7.77
C TYR A 54 -2.69 -2.54 -7.43
N CYS A 55 -2.82 -2.88 -6.14
CA CYS A 55 -3.63 -3.99 -5.64
C CYS A 55 -4.43 -3.59 -4.41
#